data_AF-A0A1H9KH37-F1
#
_entry.id   AF-A0A1H9KH37-F1
#
_cell.length_a   1.000
_cell.length_b   1.000
_cell.length_c   1.000
_cell.angle_alpha   90.00
_cell.angle_beta   90.00
_cell.angle_gamma   90.00
#
_symmetry.space_group_name_H-M   'P 1'
#
loop_
_entity.id
_entity.type
_entity.pdbx_description
1 polymer ?
#
loop_
_entity_poly.entity_id
_entity_poly.type
_entity_poly.pdbx_seq_one_letter_code
_entity_poly.pdbx_strand_id
1 'polypeptide(L)'
;MSWYPHIADLAAHHDVYAVDTIGEPGHSVQTRALETADDLADWLTDLLAGLGHDKVHLVGLSRGGFLALTLAIRRSASTRRSCRAVLTRGAGVGRWGRSSR
;
A
#
# COMPACT_ATOMS: atom_id res chain seq x y z
N MET A 1 -10.37 0.49 12.03
CA MET A 1 -10.55 1.76 11.31
C MET A 1 -10.39 1.49 9.83
N SER A 2 -11.20 2.13 8.99
CA SER A 2 -11.18 1.98 7.54
C SER A 2 -10.80 3.30 6.88
N TRP A 3 -10.14 3.24 5.72
CA TRP A 3 -9.85 4.43 4.91
C TRP A 3 -11.08 5.02 4.19
N TYR A 4 -12.23 4.33 4.26
CA TYR A 4 -13.46 4.68 3.54
C TYR A 4 -13.86 6.17 3.61
N PRO A 5 -13.82 6.86 4.77
CA PRO A 5 -14.17 8.28 4.85
C PRO A 5 -13.21 9.21 4.09
N HIS A 6 -12.00 8.75 3.77
CA HIS A 6 -10.93 9.56 3.16
C HIS A 6 -10.66 9.19 1.69
N ILE A 7 -11.16 8.04 1.21
CA ILE A 7 -10.90 7.55 -0.14
C ILE A 7 -11.42 8.54 -1.20
N ALA A 8 -12.59 9.15 -1.00
CA ALA A 8 -13.17 10.08 -1.98
C ALA A 8 -12.27 11.32 -2.22
N ASP A 9 -11.86 12.00 -1.16
CA ASP A 9 -11.02 13.19 -1.23
C ASP A 9 -9.63 12.87 -1.81
N LEU A 10 -9.04 11.73 -1.41
CA LEU A 10 -7.76 11.29 -1.95
C LEU A 10 -7.87 10.89 -3.44
N ALA A 11 -8.97 10.24 -3.85
CA ALA A 11 -9.22 9.82 -5.21
C ALA A 11 -9.52 10.98 -6.19
N ALA A 12 -9.91 12.15 -5.68
CA ALA A 12 -10.02 13.37 -6.48
C ALA A 12 -8.65 13.80 -7.06
N HIS A 13 -7.57 13.58 -6.31
CA HIS A 13 -6.22 14.04 -6.63
C HIS A 13 -5.26 12.92 -7.07
N HIS A 14 -5.48 11.68 -6.64
CA HIS A 14 -4.57 10.54 -6.86
C HIS A 14 -5.33 9.29 -7.33
N ASP A 15 -4.64 8.37 -8.02
CA ASP A 15 -5.12 6.98 -8.06
C ASP A 15 -4.88 6.38 -6.67
N VAL A 16 -5.95 5.90 -6.01
CA VAL A 16 -5.88 5.36 -4.65
C VAL A 16 -6.10 3.85 -4.69
N TYR A 17 -5.18 3.13 -4.04
CA TYR A 17 -5.31 1.70 -3.76
C TYR A 17 -5.43 1.50 -2.25
N ALA A 18 -6.59 1.02 -1.80
CA ALA A 18 -6.72 0.46 -0.47
C ALA A 18 -6.32 -1.03 -0.53
N VAL A 19 -5.40 -1.45 0.35
CA VAL A 19 -4.85 -2.81 0.38
C VAL A 19 -5.03 -3.40 1.77
N ASP A 20 -5.58 -4.59 1.84
CA ASP A 20 -5.63 -5.36 3.09
C ASP A 20 -4.24 -5.97 3.35
N THR A 21 -3.67 -5.71 4.52
CA THR A 21 -2.32 -6.19 4.86
C THR A 21 -2.30 -7.71 4.86
N ILE A 22 -1.32 -8.32 4.21
CA ILE A 22 -1.15 -9.78 4.28
C ILE A 22 -0.93 -10.22 5.74
N GLY A 23 -1.58 -11.31 6.14
CA GLY A 23 -1.59 -11.79 7.52
C GLY A 23 -2.49 -10.99 8.50
N GLU A 24 -3.17 -9.92 8.05
CA GLU A 24 -4.28 -9.30 8.80
C GLU A 24 -5.65 -9.77 8.25
N PRO A 25 -6.74 -9.67 9.04
CA PRO A 25 -8.10 -9.92 8.55
C PRO A 25 -8.46 -9.01 7.37
N GLY A 26 -8.84 -9.61 6.24
CA GLY A 26 -9.20 -8.93 4.99
C GLY A 26 -9.23 -9.91 3.82
N HIS A 27 -9.13 -9.41 2.60
CA HIS A 27 -9.17 -10.24 1.37
C HIS A 27 -7.81 -10.77 0.90
N SER A 28 -6.71 -10.39 1.55
CA SER A 28 -5.36 -10.86 1.19
C SER A 28 -5.11 -12.28 1.69
N VAL A 29 -4.84 -13.21 0.76
CA VAL A 29 -4.54 -14.61 1.08
C VAL A 29 -3.02 -14.79 1.25
N GLN A 30 -2.61 -15.27 2.41
CA GLN A 30 -1.21 -15.59 2.70
C GLN A 30 -0.89 -17.04 2.31
N THR A 31 0.03 -17.23 1.36
CA THR A 31 0.43 -18.56 0.82
C THR A 31 1.76 -19.09 1.37
N ARG A 32 2.55 -18.24 2.05
CA ARG A 32 3.81 -18.60 2.73
C ARG A 32 3.94 -17.84 4.06
N ALA A 33 4.77 -18.33 4.97
CA ALA A 33 5.12 -17.57 6.17
C ALA A 33 5.81 -16.24 5.80
N LEU A 34 5.57 -15.22 6.63
CA LEU A 34 6.15 -13.88 6.54
C LEU A 34 6.59 -13.53 7.97
N GLU A 35 7.83 -13.86 8.31
CA GLU A 35 8.31 -13.89 9.70
C GLU A 35 9.13 -12.65 10.04
N THR A 36 9.71 -12.01 9.02
CA THR A 36 10.63 -10.87 9.16
C THR A 36 10.03 -9.55 8.67
N ALA A 37 10.67 -8.44 9.02
CA ALA A 37 10.34 -7.14 8.45
C ALA A 37 10.70 -7.07 6.96
N ASP A 38 11.72 -7.81 6.51
CA ASP A 38 12.12 -7.90 5.11
C ASP A 38 11.08 -8.65 4.28
N ASP A 39 10.57 -9.80 4.76
CA ASP A 39 9.45 -10.54 4.13
C ASP A 39 8.25 -9.64 3.80
N LEU A 40 7.89 -8.80 4.78
CA LEU A 40 6.76 -7.87 4.66
C LEU A 40 7.04 -6.73 3.67
N ALA A 41 8.29 -6.27 3.57
CA ALA A 41 8.69 -5.24 2.62
C ALA A 41 8.94 -5.79 1.20
N ASP A 42 9.31 -7.07 1.07
CA ASP A 42 9.35 -7.80 -0.19
C ASP A 42 7.93 -8.02 -0.73
N TRP A 43 7.01 -8.53 0.10
CA TRP A 43 5.58 -8.63 -0.24
C TRP A 43 5.02 -7.30 -0.75
N LEU A 44 5.31 -6.20 -0.05
CA LEU A 44 4.82 -4.89 -0.48
C LEU A 44 5.50 -4.42 -1.78
N THR A 45 6.76 -4.79 -2.01
CA THR A 45 7.47 -4.49 -3.27
C THR A 45 6.85 -5.28 -4.44
N ASP A 46 6.57 -6.56 -4.25
CA ASP A 46 5.90 -7.42 -5.24
C ASP A 46 4.49 -6.90 -5.57
N LEU A 47 3.74 -6.46 -4.55
CA LEU A 47 2.42 -5.86 -4.75
C LEU A 47 2.49 -4.56 -5.56
N LEU A 48 3.47 -3.69 -5.29
CA LEU A 48 3.67 -2.46 -6.06
C LEU A 48 4.11 -2.74 -7.50
N ALA A 49 4.97 -3.74 -7.71
CA ALA A 49 5.41 -4.19 -9.02
C ALA A 49 4.25 -4.80 -9.83
N GLY A 50 3.43 -5.66 -9.22
CA GLY A 50 2.24 -6.25 -9.83
C GLY A 50 1.14 -5.24 -10.16
N LEU A 51 1.06 -4.12 -9.43
CA LEU A 51 0.21 -2.97 -9.77
C LEU A 51 0.84 -2.01 -10.80
N GLY A 52 2.12 -2.22 -11.18
CA GLY A 52 2.84 -1.40 -12.15
C GLY A 52 3.33 -0.04 -11.65
N HIS A 53 3.55 0.14 -10.34
CA HIS A 53 4.00 1.42 -9.76
C HIS A 53 5.40 1.34 -9.14
N ASP A 54 6.40 1.85 -9.85
CA ASP A 54 7.77 2.00 -9.33
C ASP A 54 7.84 2.95 -8.12
N LYS A 55 6.95 3.96 -8.08
CA LYS A 55 7.00 5.06 -7.11
C LYS A 55 5.62 5.42 -6.56
N VAL A 56 5.50 5.37 -5.24
CA VAL A 56 4.26 5.63 -4.51
C VAL A 56 4.49 6.56 -3.31
N HIS A 57 3.43 7.27 -2.92
CA HIS A 57 3.24 7.73 -1.54
C HIS A 57 2.69 6.52 -0.79
N LEU A 58 3.20 6.26 0.40
CA LEU A 58 2.75 5.12 1.18
C LEU A 58 2.26 5.63 2.53
N VAL A 59 1.00 5.34 2.84
CA VAL A 59 0.33 5.86 4.03
C VAL A 59 -0.34 4.69 4.75
N GLY A 60 -0.09 4.60 6.05
CA GLY A 60 -0.57 3.50 6.87
C GLY A 60 -0.61 3.89 8.33
N LEU A 61 -1.51 3.24 9.07
CA LEU A 61 -1.69 3.44 10.51
C LEU A 61 -1.27 2.16 11.25
N SER A 62 -0.66 2.30 12.43
CA SER A 62 -0.16 1.17 13.23
C SER A 62 0.74 0.25 12.38
N ARG A 63 0.42 -1.05 12.25
CA ARG A 63 1.16 -2.02 11.43
C ARG A 63 1.35 -1.58 9.97
N GLY A 64 0.37 -0.89 9.38
CA GLY A 64 0.52 -0.30 8.05
C GLY A 64 1.55 0.84 7.98
N GLY A 65 1.67 1.63 9.05
CA GLY A 65 2.68 2.67 9.17
C GLY A 65 4.08 2.11 9.38
N PHE A 66 4.20 1.05 10.19
CA PHE A 66 5.44 0.27 10.33
C PHE A 66 5.90 -0.31 8.99
N LEU A 67 4.98 -0.98 8.27
CA LEU A 67 5.23 -1.52 6.93
C LEU A 67 5.75 -0.43 5.97
N ALA A 68 5.11 0.76 6.01
CA ALA A 68 5.48 1.87 5.16
C ALA A 68 6.87 2.44 5.47
N LEU A 69 7.21 2.54 6.75
CA LEU A 69 8.54 2.97 7.19
C LEU A 69 9.62 1.94 6.83
N THR A 70 9.36 0.65 7.02
CA THR A 70 10.30 -0.43 6.64
C THR A 70 10.62 -0.41 5.15
N LEU A 71 9.60 -0.30 4.27
CA LEU A 71 9.85 -0.19 2.84
C LEU A 71 10.58 1.11 2.49
N ALA A 72 10.22 2.24 3.12
CA ALA A 72 10.88 3.52 2.89
C ALA A 72 12.37 3.49 3.29
N ILE A 73 12.74 2.83 4.39
CA ILE A 73 14.12 2.66 4.82
C ILE A 73 14.89 1.78 3.82
N ARG A 74 14.36 0.60 3.46
CA ARG A 74 14.99 -0.29 2.46
C ARG A 74 15.18 0.40 1.10
N ARG A 75 14.16 1.15 0.64
CA ARG A 75 14.26 1.92 -0.62
C ARG A 75 15.09 3.20 -0.50
N SER A 76 15.31 3.77 0.69
CA SER A 76 16.16 4.95 0.85
C SER A 76 17.65 4.66 0.63
N ALA A 77 18.07 3.39 0.71
CA ALA A 77 19.39 2.95 0.23
C ALA A 77 19.51 2.99 -1.32
N SER A 78 18.39 3.11 -2.03
CA SER A 78 18.28 3.13 -3.50
C SER A 78 17.56 4.40 -3.99
N THR A 79 18.31 5.50 -4.07
CA THR A 79 17.81 6.87 -4.30
C THR A 79 16.87 7.04 -5.50
N ARG A 80 15.55 7.25 -5.27
CA ARG A 80 14.69 8.12 -6.13
C ARG A 80 13.31 8.45 -5.52
N ARG A 81 12.84 9.69 -5.77
CA ARG A 81 11.59 10.28 -5.22
C ARG A 81 10.41 10.28 -6.22
N SER A 82 9.19 10.36 -5.66
CA SER A 82 7.89 10.82 -6.21
C SER A 82 7.09 9.98 -7.24
N CYS A 83 5.78 9.66 -7.11
CA CYS A 83 4.84 9.55 -5.95
C CYS A 83 3.39 9.15 -6.41
N ARG A 84 2.57 8.51 -5.55
CA ARG A 84 1.14 8.06 -5.77
C ARG A 84 0.55 7.25 -4.58
N ALA A 85 -0.61 7.55 -4.00
CA ALA A 85 -1.03 7.01 -2.68
C ALA A 85 -1.52 5.54 -2.64
N VAL A 86 -0.84 4.70 -1.85
CA VAL A 86 -1.31 3.37 -1.41
C VAL A 86 -1.60 3.40 0.09
N LEU A 87 -2.80 2.94 0.47
CA LEU A 87 -3.36 2.97 1.81
C LEU A 87 -3.51 1.56 2.36
N THR A 88 -2.87 1.26 3.49
CA THR A 88 -2.94 -0.08 4.11
C THR A 88 -4.02 -0.17 5.19
N ARG A 89 -4.82 -1.26 5.14
CA ARG A 89 -6.01 -1.63 5.94
C ARG A 89 -7.35 -1.13 5.38
N GLY A 90 -7.98 -1.92 4.51
CA GLY A 90 -9.07 -1.50 3.63
C GLY A 90 -10.41 -2.23 3.84
N ALA A 91 -10.99 -2.61 2.71
CA ALA A 91 -12.17 -3.45 2.53
C ALA A 91 -12.09 -4.10 1.13
N GLY A 92 -10.94 -4.69 0.81
CA GLY A 92 -10.59 -5.22 -0.52
C GLY A 92 -9.81 -4.26 -1.42
N VAL A 93 -9.18 -4.84 -2.45
CA VAL A 93 -8.41 -4.12 -3.49
C VAL A 93 -9.38 -3.48 -4.49
N GLY A 94 -9.63 -2.18 -4.31
CA GLY A 94 -10.32 -1.34 -5.28
C GLY A 94 -9.40 -0.25 -5.82
N ARG A 95 -9.32 -0.12 -7.15
CA ARG A 95 -8.72 1.07 -7.79
C ARG A 95 -9.77 2.16 -7.85
N TRP A 96 -9.58 3.22 -7.07
CA TRP A 96 -10.39 4.42 -7.14
C TRP A 96 -9.62 5.49 -7.90
N GLY A 97 -10.18 5.95 -9.02
CA GLY A 97 -9.60 6.96 -9.90
C GLY A 97 -10.69 7.76 -10.61
N ARG A 98 -10.32 8.86 -11.26
CA ARG A 98 -11.28 9.79 -11.88
C ARG A 98 -12.18 9.08 -12.90
N SER A 99 -13.48 9.18 -12.67
CA SER A 99 -14.47 9.08 -13.76
C SER A 99 -14.29 10.31 -14.67
N SER A 100 -13.97 10.07 -15.94
CA SER A 100 -14.02 11.12 -16.95
C SER A 100 -15.48 11.55 -17.17
N ARG A 101 -15.74 12.86 -17.04
CA ARG A 101 -16.78 13.52 -17.82
C ARG A 101 -16.16 14.01 -19.13
#